data_AF-A0A060ZCB0-F1
#
_entry.id   AF-A0A060ZCB0-F1
#
_cell.length_a   1.000
_cell.length_b   1.000
_cell.length_c   1.000
_cell.angle_alpha   90.00
_cell.angle_beta   90.00
_cell.angle_gamma   90.00
#
_symmetry.space_group_name_H-M   'P 1'
#
loop_
_entity.id
_entity.type
_entity.pdbx_description
1 polymer ?
#
loop_
_entity_poly.entity_id
_entity_poly.type
_entity_poly.pdbx_seq_one_letter_code
_entity_poly.pdbx_strand_id
1 'polypeptide(L)'
;MIRYLFNDVQLLKDGRHLQAEQMYRRVYRLHERLVNLRSEYNLRLKSGVTITQMSQMQTLQQAPMRVRPELDEVTLRYIQDLLAWVEENQRRVDRGEWGSDLPTVESQLGSHRGLHQSVEEFHAKIGRAKADESQLSPVSKGAYRDNLSKLELHYGKLLNSSKARLHSLDGLHAFVTAATKELMWLNEKEEEEVNYDWSERNTNMTAKKDNYSVWLFSSSPYLE
;
A
#
# COMPACT_ATOMS: atom_id res chain seq x y z
N MET A 1 -28.90 2.89 28.12
CA MET A 1 -27.77 2.16 27.51
C MET A 1 -26.64 1.90 28.51
N ILE A 2 -25.90 2.90 29.02
CA ILE A 2 -24.78 2.64 29.96
C ILE A 2 -25.19 2.04 31.33
N ARG A 3 -26.42 2.30 31.78
CA ARG A 3 -27.00 1.68 33.00
C ARG A 3 -27.17 0.15 32.87
N TYR A 4 -27.36 -0.38 31.66
CA TYR A 4 -27.42 -1.82 31.42
C TYR A 4 -26.04 -2.45 31.55
N LEU A 5 -24.99 -1.80 31.01
CA LEU A 5 -23.61 -2.28 31.14
C LEU A 5 -23.12 -2.34 32.60
N PHE A 6 -23.54 -1.39 33.45
CA PHE A 6 -23.25 -1.48 34.88
C PHE A 6 -23.99 -2.63 35.56
N ASN A 7 -25.23 -2.92 35.15
CA ASN A 7 -26.00 -4.05 35.67
C ASN A 7 -25.34 -5.38 35.25
N ASP A 8 -24.94 -5.51 33.99
CA ASP A 8 -24.28 -6.69 33.45
C ASP A 8 -22.93 -6.95 34.14
N VAL A 9 -22.13 -5.91 34.38
CA VAL A 9 -20.87 -6.03 35.11
C VAL A 9 -21.10 -6.35 36.59
N GLN A 10 -22.18 -5.86 37.19
CA GLN A 10 -22.54 -6.21 38.57
C GLN A 10 -22.97 -7.68 38.68
N LEU A 11 -23.74 -8.18 37.71
CA LEU A 11 -24.11 -9.59 37.62
C LEU A 11 -22.86 -10.49 37.46
N LEU A 12 -21.89 -10.06 36.64
CA LEU A 12 -20.59 -10.74 36.48
C LEU A 12 -19.76 -10.71 37.77
N LYS A 13 -19.85 -9.64 38.56
CA LYS A 13 -19.19 -9.51 39.86
C LYS A 13 -19.81 -10.43 40.90
N ASP A 14 -21.12 -10.52 40.94
CA ASP A 14 -21.87 -11.44 41.82
C ASP A 14 -21.59 -12.91 41.45
N GLY A 15 -21.37 -13.19 40.17
CA GLY A 15 -20.90 -14.49 39.66
C GLY A 15 -19.40 -14.79 39.86
N ARG A 16 -18.65 -13.94 40.59
CA ARG A 16 -17.20 -14.04 40.83
C ARG A 16 -16.34 -14.18 39.56
N HIS A 17 -16.75 -13.53 38.47
CA HIS A 17 -16.00 -13.58 37.22
C HIS A 17 -14.63 -12.89 37.38
N LEU A 18 -13.56 -13.57 36.98
CA LEU A 18 -12.16 -13.13 37.20
C LEU A 18 -11.85 -11.74 36.61
N GLN A 19 -12.57 -11.32 35.58
CA GLN A 19 -12.37 -10.04 34.89
C GLN A 19 -13.41 -8.96 35.26
N ALA A 20 -14.35 -9.24 36.18
CA ALA A 20 -15.44 -8.32 36.50
C ALA A 20 -14.95 -6.94 36.96
N GLU A 21 -13.92 -6.90 37.81
CA GLU A 21 -13.29 -5.65 38.29
C GLU A 21 -12.65 -4.85 37.14
N GLN A 22 -11.99 -5.52 36.20
CA GLN A 22 -11.38 -4.86 35.04
C GLN A 22 -12.46 -4.28 34.11
N MET A 23 -13.54 -5.03 33.89
CA MET A 23 -14.68 -4.58 33.08
C MET A 23 -15.39 -3.39 33.75
N TYR A 24 -15.55 -3.41 35.09
CA TYR A 24 -16.12 -2.28 35.85
C TYR A 24 -15.31 -1.00 35.64
N ARG A 25 -13.98 -1.06 35.76
CA ARG A 25 -13.11 0.10 35.52
C ARG A 25 -13.25 0.66 34.10
N ARG A 26 -13.40 -0.21 33.10
CA ARG A 26 -13.63 0.20 31.71
C ARG A 26 -14.98 0.90 31.53
N VAL A 27 -16.05 0.32 32.07
CA VAL A 27 -17.40 0.91 32.02
C VAL A 27 -17.46 2.23 32.79
N TYR A 28 -16.77 2.33 33.93
CA TYR A 28 -16.66 3.56 34.70
C TYR A 28 -15.97 4.69 33.93
N ARG A 29 -14.83 4.42 33.27
CA ARG A 29 -14.15 5.41 32.41
C ARG A 29 -15.03 5.86 31.24
N LEU A 30 -15.78 4.94 30.65
CA LEU A 30 -16.76 5.28 29.60
C LEU A 30 -17.88 6.18 30.15
N HIS A 31 -18.35 5.90 31.36
CA HIS A 31 -19.36 6.73 32.03
C HIS A 31 -18.84 8.13 32.33
N GLU A 32 -17.63 8.24 32.90
CA GLU A 32 -16.98 9.52 33.17
C GLU A 32 -16.82 10.35 31.88
N ARG A 33 -16.33 9.72 30.80
CA ARG A 33 -16.19 10.40 29.50
C ARG A 33 -17.53 10.89 28.95
N LEU A 34 -18.59 10.09 29.09
CA LEU A 34 -19.94 10.48 28.66
C LEU A 34 -20.51 11.63 29.51
N VAL A 35 -20.31 11.59 30.82
CA VAL A 35 -20.74 12.65 31.75
C VAL A 35 -19.99 13.95 31.44
N ASN A 36 -18.68 13.88 31.22
CA ASN A 36 -17.86 15.04 30.85
C ASN A 36 -18.34 15.64 29.51
N LEU A 37 -18.56 14.82 28.48
CA LEU A 37 -19.12 15.27 27.21
C LEU A 37 -20.49 15.93 27.36
N ARG A 38 -21.37 15.36 28.21
CA ARG A 38 -22.69 15.95 28.49
C ARG A 38 -22.59 17.26 29.26
N SER A 39 -21.64 17.37 30.19
CA SER A 39 -21.34 18.60 30.94
C SER A 39 -20.85 19.70 29.99
N GLU A 40 -19.87 19.37 29.14
CA GLU A 40 -19.34 20.29 28.13
C GLU A 40 -20.43 20.76 27.16
N TYR A 41 -21.29 19.85 26.69
CA TYR A 41 -22.41 20.20 25.84
C TYR A 41 -23.42 21.12 26.56
N ASN A 42 -23.76 20.84 27.82
CA ASN A 42 -24.65 21.70 28.61
C ASN A 42 -24.05 23.07 28.92
N LEU A 43 -22.75 23.14 29.19
CA LEU A 43 -22.02 24.39 29.38
C LEU A 43 -22.03 25.22 28.09
N ARG A 44 -21.82 24.58 26.94
CA ARG A 44 -21.90 25.22 25.61
C ARG A 44 -23.32 25.71 25.31
N LEU A 45 -24.35 24.92 25.66
CA LEU A 45 -25.75 25.30 25.47
C LEU A 45 -26.16 26.47 26.37
N LYS A 46 -25.79 26.44 27.66
CA LYS A 46 -26.06 27.53 28.61
C LYS A 46 -25.29 28.80 28.24
N SER A 47 -24.04 28.68 27.77
CA SER A 47 -23.26 29.82 27.26
C SER A 47 -23.86 30.45 25.99
N GLY A 48 -24.70 29.71 25.26
CA GLY A 48 -25.44 30.20 24.09
C GLY A 48 -26.79 30.86 24.40
N VAL A 49 -27.31 30.77 25.63
CA VAL A 49 -28.65 31.27 26.01
C VAL A 49 -28.60 32.51 26.93
N THR A 50 -27.42 32.94 27.39
CA THR A 50 -27.27 34.11 28.28
C THR A 50 -27.07 35.45 27.54
N ILE A 51 -27.23 35.51 26.21
CA ILE A 51 -27.15 36.77 25.44
C ILE A 51 -28.49 37.07 24.77
N THR A 52 -29.53 37.24 25.58
CA THR A 52 -30.75 37.94 25.14
C THR A 52 -31.25 38.80 26.28
N GLN A 53 -30.49 39.85 26.62
CA GLN A 53 -31.05 41.07 27.18
C GLN A 53 -30.01 42.20 27.14
N MET A 54 -30.44 43.28 26.46
CA MET A 54 -29.98 44.66 26.54
C MET A 54 -28.78 45.13 25.69
N SER A 55 -29.12 46.07 24.79
CA SER A 55 -28.38 47.30 24.45
C SER A 55 -27.44 47.33 23.23
N GLN A 56 -27.99 47.92 22.15
CA GLN A 56 -27.46 48.98 21.28
C GLN A 56 -26.04 48.91 20.65
N MET A 57 -26.09 49.10 19.32
CA MET A 57 -25.15 49.82 18.43
C MET A 57 -23.73 49.28 18.17
N GLN A 58 -23.51 49.05 16.87
CA GLN A 58 -22.29 49.28 16.09
C GLN A 58 -20.98 48.60 16.57
N THR A 59 -20.51 47.64 15.78
CA THR A 59 -19.24 47.69 15.02
C THR A 59 -19.07 46.39 14.22
N LEU A 60 -18.57 46.50 12.99
CA LEU A 60 -18.07 45.34 12.24
C LEU A 60 -16.93 44.71 13.04
N GLN A 61 -17.14 43.52 13.58
CA GLN A 61 -16.04 42.66 13.99
C GLN A 61 -16.40 41.21 13.71
N GLN A 62 -15.70 40.67 12.71
CA GLN A 62 -15.68 39.25 12.38
C GLN A 62 -15.48 38.45 13.67
N ALA A 63 -16.40 37.51 13.92
CA ALA A 63 -16.23 36.53 14.98
C ALA A 63 -14.85 35.86 14.80
N PRO A 64 -14.00 35.81 15.84
CA PRO A 64 -12.77 35.06 15.74
C PRO A 64 -13.18 33.62 15.53
N MET A 65 -12.80 33.08 14.36
CA MET A 65 -12.93 31.66 14.07
C MET A 65 -12.40 30.91 15.28
N ARG A 66 -13.28 30.11 15.89
CA ARG A 66 -12.86 29.13 16.90
C ARG A 66 -11.85 28.22 16.22
N VAL A 67 -10.57 28.55 16.38
CA VAL A 67 -9.46 27.66 16.03
C VAL A 67 -9.78 26.35 16.73
N ARG A 68 -9.89 25.27 15.96
CA ARG A 68 -9.93 23.89 16.47
C ARG A 68 -8.53 23.31 16.22
N PRO A 69 -7.54 23.58 17.08
CA PRO A 69 -6.15 23.22 16.81
C PRO A 69 -5.96 21.70 16.70
N GLU A 70 -6.78 20.92 17.41
CA GLU A 70 -6.71 19.45 17.40
C GLU A 70 -7.04 18.81 16.05
N LEU A 71 -7.99 19.38 15.28
CA LEU A 71 -8.33 18.84 13.95
C LEU A 71 -7.23 19.15 12.93
N ASP A 72 -6.62 20.33 13.04
CA ASP A 72 -5.49 20.74 12.22
C ASP A 72 -4.30 19.80 12.45
N GLU A 73 -3.99 19.49 13.71
CA GLU A 73 -2.87 18.60 14.07
C GLU A 73 -3.06 17.18 13.54
N VAL A 74 -4.27 16.61 13.66
CA VAL A 74 -4.57 15.27 13.12
C VAL A 74 -4.46 15.23 11.59
N THR A 75 -4.97 16.27 10.91
CA THR A 75 -4.95 16.36 9.45
C THR A 75 -3.52 16.58 8.92
N LEU A 76 -2.74 17.41 9.61
CA LEU A 76 -1.32 17.60 9.33
C LEU A 76 -0.49 16.34 9.57
N ARG A 77 -0.83 15.57 10.62
CA ARG A 77 -0.16 14.29 10.86
C ARG A 77 -0.48 13.27 9.76
N TYR A 78 -1.74 13.21 9.35
CA TYR A 78 -2.18 12.31 8.28
C TYR A 78 -1.40 12.54 6.99
N ILE A 79 -1.26 13.80 6.54
CA ILE A 79 -0.52 14.10 5.30
C ILE A 79 0.98 13.79 5.41
N GLN A 80 1.58 13.95 6.60
CA GLN A 80 2.96 13.53 6.85
C GLN A 80 3.11 12.01 6.74
N ASP A 81 2.18 11.25 7.29
CA ASP A 81 2.19 9.78 7.19
C ASP A 81 2.01 9.33 5.73
N LEU A 82 1.18 10.03 4.94
CA LEU A 82 1.04 9.78 3.50
C LEU A 82 2.36 10.06 2.74
N LEU A 83 3.02 11.19 3.03
CA LEU A 83 4.32 11.52 2.44
C LEU A 83 5.37 10.46 2.77
N ALA A 84 5.47 10.06 4.04
CA ALA A 84 6.40 9.02 4.48
C ALA A 84 6.14 7.68 3.78
N TRP A 85 4.87 7.32 3.59
CA TRP A 85 4.50 6.10 2.87
C TRP A 85 4.97 6.15 1.41
N VAL A 86 4.79 7.27 0.72
CA VAL A 86 5.24 7.42 -0.69
C VAL A 86 6.76 7.36 -0.78
N GLU A 87 7.47 8.05 0.13
CA GLU A 87 8.94 8.05 0.15
C GLU A 87 9.52 6.66 0.46
N GLU A 88 8.92 5.90 1.38
CA GLU A 88 9.31 4.52 1.66
C GLU A 88 9.09 3.62 0.43
N ASN A 89 7.90 3.68 -0.19
CA ASN A 89 7.62 2.83 -1.34
C ASN A 89 8.46 3.21 -2.57
N GLN A 90 8.83 4.48 -2.72
CA GLN A 90 9.82 4.89 -3.73
C GLN A 90 11.15 4.19 -3.48
N ARG A 91 11.65 4.20 -2.23
CA ARG A 91 12.89 3.48 -1.89
C ARG A 91 12.78 1.98 -2.14
N ARG A 92 11.62 1.36 -1.88
CA ARG A 92 11.39 -0.06 -2.17
C ARG A 92 11.45 -0.35 -3.67
N VAL A 93 10.86 0.50 -4.50
CA VAL A 93 10.92 0.39 -5.97
C VAL A 93 12.35 0.58 -6.47
N ASP A 94 13.08 1.57 -5.94
CA ASP A 94 14.44 1.90 -6.38
C ASP A 94 15.46 0.82 -5.97
N ARG A 95 15.27 0.18 -4.81
CA ARG A 95 16.20 -0.83 -4.25
C ARG A 95 15.81 -2.28 -4.56
N GLY A 96 14.68 -2.51 -5.20
CA GLY A 96 14.21 -3.87 -5.43
C GLY A 96 15.15 -4.63 -6.37
N GLU A 97 15.34 -5.92 -6.10
CA GLU A 97 16.16 -6.83 -6.90
C GLU A 97 15.38 -7.39 -8.10
N TRP A 98 16.09 -7.95 -9.08
CA TRP A 98 15.50 -8.49 -10.30
C TRP A 98 15.34 -10.02 -10.28
N GLY A 99 16.13 -10.72 -9.47
CA GLY A 99 16.26 -12.19 -9.49
C GLY A 99 17.42 -12.66 -10.39
N SER A 100 17.98 -13.84 -10.08
CA SER A 100 19.10 -14.46 -10.80
C SER A 100 18.71 -15.71 -11.60
N ASP A 101 17.52 -16.25 -11.36
CA ASP A 101 16.98 -17.45 -11.98
C ASP A 101 15.46 -17.32 -12.12
N LEU A 102 14.84 -18.25 -12.85
CA LEU A 102 13.40 -18.19 -13.11
C LEU A 102 12.55 -18.10 -11.83
N PRO A 103 12.76 -18.94 -10.79
CA PRO A 103 11.98 -18.86 -9.55
C PRO A 103 12.13 -17.53 -8.81
N THR A 104 13.35 -16.98 -8.73
CA THR A 104 13.58 -15.70 -8.06
C THR A 104 12.98 -14.54 -8.83
N VAL A 105 13.06 -14.53 -10.17
CA VAL A 105 12.40 -13.53 -11.02
C VAL A 105 10.88 -13.57 -10.85
N GLU A 106 10.28 -14.76 -10.81
CA GLU A 106 8.84 -14.94 -10.54
C GLU A 106 8.43 -14.40 -9.16
N SER A 107 9.25 -14.66 -8.14
CA SER A 107 9.04 -14.11 -6.80
C SER A 107 9.09 -12.58 -6.78
N GLN A 108 10.09 -11.97 -7.44
CA GLN A 108 10.21 -10.51 -7.54
C GLN A 108 9.04 -9.90 -8.32
N LEU A 109 8.61 -10.52 -9.42
CA LEU A 109 7.47 -10.07 -10.21
C LEU A 109 6.16 -10.14 -9.40
N GLY A 110 5.91 -11.25 -8.70
CA GLY A 110 4.74 -11.41 -7.84
C GLY A 110 4.69 -10.39 -6.70
N SER A 111 5.82 -10.20 -6.00
CA SER A 111 5.96 -9.21 -4.93
C SER A 111 5.73 -7.78 -5.45
N HIS A 112 6.31 -7.44 -6.61
CA HIS A 112 6.16 -6.12 -7.21
C HIS A 112 4.75 -5.85 -7.71
N ARG A 113 4.01 -6.87 -8.22
CA ARG A 113 2.58 -6.74 -8.57
C ARG A 113 1.74 -6.33 -7.37
N GLY A 114 1.95 -6.95 -6.21
CA GLY A 114 1.26 -6.57 -4.97
C GLY A 114 1.61 -5.17 -4.49
N LEU A 115 2.88 -4.77 -4.60
CA LEU A 115 3.31 -3.40 -4.32
C LEU A 115 2.64 -2.41 -5.28
N HIS A 116 2.63 -2.71 -6.58
CA HIS A 116 2.04 -1.86 -7.61
C HIS A 116 0.54 -1.61 -7.35
N GLN A 117 -0.21 -2.67 -7.05
CA GLN A 117 -1.62 -2.56 -6.68
C GLN A 117 -1.81 -1.65 -5.45
N SER A 118 -0.97 -1.80 -4.43
CA SER A 118 -1.02 -0.92 -3.23
C SER A 118 -0.76 0.55 -3.57
N VAL A 119 0.09 0.83 -4.56
CA VAL A 119 0.36 2.18 -5.09
C VAL A 119 -0.84 2.72 -5.87
N GLU A 120 -1.53 1.90 -6.67
CA GLU A 120 -2.74 2.34 -7.37
C GLU A 120 -3.86 2.68 -6.40
N GLU A 121 -4.11 1.81 -5.41
CA GLU A 121 -5.12 2.03 -4.36
C GLU A 121 -4.81 3.25 -3.48
N PHE A 122 -3.53 3.62 -3.35
CA PHE A 122 -3.11 4.80 -2.60
C PHE A 122 -3.69 6.11 -3.16
N HIS A 123 -4.04 6.18 -4.45
CA HIS A 123 -4.64 7.36 -5.07
C HIS A 123 -5.90 7.85 -4.32
N ALA A 124 -6.71 6.91 -3.81
CA ALA A 124 -7.92 7.24 -3.04
C ALA A 124 -7.60 8.00 -1.74
N LYS A 125 -6.43 7.75 -1.12
CA LYS A 125 -5.98 8.47 0.08
C LYS A 125 -5.63 9.93 -0.22
N ILE A 126 -5.04 10.20 -1.37
CA ILE A 126 -4.78 11.57 -1.85
C ILE A 126 -6.10 12.31 -2.09
N GLY A 127 -7.07 11.64 -2.71
CA GLY A 127 -8.42 12.19 -2.90
C GLY A 127 -9.09 12.60 -1.59
N ARG A 128 -8.96 11.79 -0.53
CA ARG A 128 -9.44 12.14 0.81
C ARG A 128 -8.68 13.32 1.43
N ALA A 129 -7.35 13.30 1.36
CA ALA A 129 -6.52 14.41 1.86
C ALA A 129 -6.90 15.76 1.21
N LYS A 130 -7.25 15.76 -0.09
CA LYS A 130 -7.77 16.95 -0.78
C LYS A 130 -9.10 17.44 -0.20
N ALA A 131 -10.03 16.53 0.09
CA ALA A 131 -11.32 16.89 0.65
C ALA A 131 -11.21 17.50 2.05
N ASP A 132 -10.27 16.99 2.85
CA ASP A 132 -10.02 17.44 4.23
C ASP A 132 -9.39 18.84 4.29
N GLU A 133 -8.81 19.37 3.19
CA GLU A 133 -8.26 20.73 3.12
C GLU A 133 -9.30 21.80 3.51
N SER A 134 -10.57 21.56 3.17
CA SER A 134 -11.68 22.47 3.46
C SER A 134 -11.97 22.64 4.95
N GLN A 135 -11.52 21.69 5.79
CA GLN A 135 -11.79 21.64 7.22
C GLN A 135 -10.69 22.32 8.06
N LEU A 136 -9.57 22.72 7.43
CA LEU A 136 -8.41 23.31 8.09
C LEU A 136 -8.61 24.80 8.41
N SER A 137 -7.99 25.24 9.50
CA SER A 137 -7.92 26.68 9.80
C SER A 137 -7.08 27.43 8.75
N PRO A 138 -7.34 28.74 8.53
CA PRO A 138 -6.61 29.55 7.54
C PRO A 138 -5.10 29.59 7.77
N VAL A 139 -4.66 29.43 9.02
CA VAL A 139 -3.23 29.48 9.42
C VAL A 139 -2.50 28.22 8.95
N SER A 140 -3.10 27.05 9.14
CA SER A 140 -2.52 25.75 8.79
C SER A 140 -2.68 25.40 7.30
N LYS A 141 -3.65 26.04 6.63
CA LYS A 141 -4.04 25.72 5.25
C LYS A 141 -2.91 25.92 4.23
N GLY A 142 -2.08 26.94 4.40
CA GLY A 142 -0.93 27.19 3.50
C GLY A 142 0.06 26.04 3.50
N ALA A 143 0.58 25.68 4.69
CA ALA A 143 1.52 24.59 4.85
C ALA A 143 0.95 23.23 4.43
N TYR A 144 -0.35 23.00 4.67
CA TYR A 144 -1.02 21.79 4.21
C TYR A 144 -1.07 21.69 2.69
N ARG A 145 -1.42 22.78 2.01
CA ARG A 145 -1.46 22.82 0.54
C ARG A 145 -0.09 22.53 -0.08
N ASP A 146 0.98 23.07 0.49
CA ASP A 146 2.34 22.81 0.02
C ASP A 146 2.72 21.33 0.21
N ASN A 147 2.37 20.75 1.36
CA ASN A 147 2.55 19.32 1.62
C ASN A 147 1.72 18.44 0.66
N LEU A 148 0.51 18.88 0.31
CA LEU A 148 -0.37 18.17 -0.62
C LEU A 148 0.19 18.20 -2.04
N SER A 149 0.67 19.35 -2.52
CA SER A 149 1.35 19.45 -3.81
C SER A 149 2.62 18.59 -3.84
N LYS A 150 3.39 18.55 -2.76
CA LYS A 150 4.56 17.65 -2.63
C LYS A 150 4.12 16.18 -2.69
N LEU A 151 3.05 15.81 -2.00
CA LEU A 151 2.52 14.45 -1.98
C LEU A 151 2.08 13.99 -3.37
N GLU A 152 1.37 14.83 -4.12
CA GLU A 152 0.95 14.54 -5.49
C GLU A 152 2.14 14.34 -6.43
N LEU A 153 3.14 15.20 -6.33
CA LEU A 153 4.37 15.10 -7.12
C LEU A 153 5.12 13.79 -6.83
N HIS A 154 5.34 13.50 -5.55
CA HIS A 154 6.02 12.28 -5.11
C HIS A 154 5.23 11.03 -5.52
N TYR A 155 3.90 11.06 -5.40
CA TYR A 155 3.03 9.96 -5.81
C TYR A 155 3.09 9.72 -7.32
N GLY A 156 3.03 10.77 -8.13
CA GLY A 156 3.16 10.66 -9.59
C GLY A 156 4.48 10.02 -10.00
N LYS A 157 5.59 10.43 -9.36
CA LYS A 157 6.90 9.79 -9.55
C LYS A 157 6.86 8.31 -9.18
N LEU A 158 6.35 7.97 -7.99
CA LEU A 158 6.26 6.59 -7.51
C LEU A 158 5.44 5.71 -8.45
N LEU A 159 4.28 6.19 -8.89
CA LEU A 159 3.40 5.46 -9.81
C LEU A 159 4.12 5.18 -11.13
N ASN A 160 4.79 6.19 -11.71
CA ASN A 160 5.54 6.02 -12.96
C ASN A 160 6.71 5.05 -12.81
N SER A 161 7.52 5.19 -11.74
CA SER A 161 8.61 4.24 -11.45
C SER A 161 8.10 2.82 -11.23
N SER A 162 6.98 2.66 -10.51
CA SER A 162 6.37 1.36 -10.24
C SER A 162 5.85 0.70 -11.53
N LYS A 163 5.20 1.45 -12.43
CA LYS A 163 4.76 0.97 -13.75
C LYS A 163 5.94 0.55 -14.63
N ALA A 164 6.97 1.39 -14.72
CA ALA A 164 8.16 1.09 -15.51
C ALA A 164 8.85 -0.19 -15.01
N ARG A 165 9.01 -0.32 -13.69
CA ARG A 165 9.59 -1.52 -13.08
C ARG A 165 8.76 -2.78 -13.33
N LEU A 166 7.42 -2.68 -13.24
CA LEU A 166 6.53 -3.81 -13.52
C LEU A 166 6.70 -4.29 -14.96
N HIS A 167 6.69 -3.36 -15.93
CA HIS A 167 6.92 -3.67 -17.33
C HIS A 167 8.28 -4.35 -17.58
N SER A 168 9.34 -3.83 -16.95
CA SER A 168 10.67 -4.45 -17.05
C SER A 168 10.72 -5.85 -16.43
N LEU A 169 10.04 -6.08 -15.29
CA LEU A 169 9.97 -7.41 -14.66
C LEU A 169 9.17 -8.41 -15.51
N ASP A 170 8.07 -8.00 -16.13
CA ASP A 170 7.32 -8.86 -17.07
C ASP A 170 8.19 -9.22 -18.28
N GLY A 171 8.95 -8.26 -18.83
CA GLY A 171 9.90 -8.51 -19.92
C GLY A 171 11.03 -9.46 -19.51
N LEU A 172 11.61 -9.26 -18.32
CA LEU A 172 12.64 -10.15 -17.77
C LEU A 172 12.10 -11.57 -17.56
N HIS A 173 10.91 -11.72 -16.98
CA HIS A 173 10.27 -13.02 -16.79
C HIS A 173 10.06 -13.75 -18.11
N ALA A 174 9.56 -13.05 -19.15
CA ALA A 174 9.38 -13.63 -20.48
C ALA A 174 10.71 -14.12 -21.07
N PHE A 175 11.77 -13.30 -20.99
CA PHE A 175 13.10 -13.65 -21.46
C PHE A 175 13.68 -14.86 -20.73
N VAL A 176 13.69 -14.83 -19.38
CA VAL A 176 14.27 -15.91 -18.57
C VAL A 176 13.48 -17.21 -18.73
N THR A 177 12.16 -17.13 -18.88
CA THR A 177 11.32 -18.31 -19.19
C THR A 177 11.72 -18.93 -20.53
N ALA A 178 11.91 -18.12 -21.57
CA ALA A 178 12.32 -18.61 -22.88
C ALA A 178 13.73 -19.24 -22.81
N ALA A 179 14.69 -18.54 -22.21
CA ALA A 179 16.05 -19.03 -22.04
C ALA A 179 16.10 -20.35 -21.24
N THR A 180 15.28 -20.47 -20.20
CA THR A 180 15.19 -21.71 -19.40
C THR A 180 14.68 -22.88 -20.24
N LYS A 181 13.69 -22.65 -21.10
CA LYS A 181 13.18 -23.69 -22.01
C LYS A 181 14.22 -24.11 -23.04
N GLU A 182 14.92 -23.14 -23.64
CA GLU A 182 16.00 -23.42 -24.60
C GLU A 182 17.15 -24.20 -23.94
N LEU A 183 17.51 -23.87 -22.69
CA LEU A 183 18.51 -24.61 -21.93
C LEU A 183 18.08 -26.05 -21.63
N MET A 184 16.81 -26.26 -21.26
CA MET A 184 16.27 -27.61 -21.07
C MET A 184 16.29 -28.42 -22.37
N TRP A 185 15.84 -27.83 -23.47
CA TRP A 185 15.86 -28.47 -24.79
C TRP A 185 17.30 -28.80 -25.23
N LEU A 186 18.23 -27.88 -25.03
CA LEU A 186 19.64 -28.11 -25.34
C LEU A 186 20.22 -29.27 -24.52
N ASN A 187 19.90 -29.32 -23.22
CA ASN A 187 20.34 -30.40 -22.35
C ASN A 187 19.75 -31.76 -22.77
N GLU A 188 18.48 -31.81 -23.18
CA GLU A 188 17.86 -33.02 -23.73
C GLU A 188 18.58 -33.48 -25.01
N LYS A 189 18.92 -32.55 -25.91
CA LYS A 189 19.66 -32.86 -27.14
C LYS A 189 21.10 -33.28 -26.89
N GLU A 190 21.77 -32.67 -25.92
CA GLU A 190 23.11 -33.09 -25.51
C GLU A 190 23.08 -34.51 -24.94
N GLU A 191 22.11 -34.84 -24.08
CA GLU A 191 21.97 -36.17 -23.49
C GLU A 191 21.70 -37.25 -24.54
N GLU A 192 20.90 -36.95 -25.59
CA GLU A 192 20.71 -37.83 -26.75
C GLU A 192 22.04 -38.14 -27.48
N GLU A 193 22.91 -37.14 -27.62
CA GLU A 193 24.19 -37.27 -28.33
C GLU A 193 25.27 -37.98 -27.51
N VAL A 194 25.37 -37.66 -26.22
CA VAL A 194 26.32 -38.27 -25.28
C VAL A 194 26.01 -39.76 -25.11
N ASN A 195 24.74 -40.13 -25.06
CA ASN A 195 24.32 -41.52 -24.89
C ASN A 195 24.28 -42.32 -26.21
N TYR A 196 24.58 -41.69 -27.35
CA TYR A 196 24.54 -42.37 -28.63
C TYR A 196 25.72 -43.34 -28.80
N ASP A 197 25.44 -44.56 -29.25
CA ASP A 197 26.49 -45.53 -29.57
C ASP A 197 27.19 -45.15 -30.89
N TRP A 198 28.40 -44.60 -30.76
CA TRP A 198 29.24 -44.22 -31.89
C TRP A 198 30.07 -45.38 -32.46
N SER A 199 29.84 -46.63 -32.03
CA SER A 199 30.56 -47.79 -32.58
C SER A 199 30.10 -48.15 -33.99
N GLU A 200 31.01 -48.72 -34.80
CA GLU A 200 30.71 -49.18 -36.15
C GLU A 200 29.66 -50.31 -36.21
N ARG A 201 29.32 -50.89 -35.05
CA ARG A 201 28.30 -51.94 -34.93
C ARG A 201 26.89 -51.38 -34.88
N ASN A 202 26.74 -50.07 -34.68
CA ASN A 202 25.45 -49.41 -34.66
C ASN A 202 24.89 -49.28 -36.10
N THR A 203 23.84 -50.03 -36.40
CA THR A 203 23.19 -50.04 -37.72
C THR A 203 22.49 -48.71 -38.06
N ASN A 204 22.25 -47.85 -37.07
CA ASN A 204 21.62 -46.55 -37.25
C ASN A 204 22.62 -45.42 -37.59
N MET A 205 23.92 -45.73 -37.68
CA MET A 205 24.97 -44.74 -37.93
C MET A 205 24.79 -43.98 -39.25
N THR A 206 24.40 -44.69 -40.31
CA THR A 206 24.18 -44.09 -41.64
C THR A 206 23.03 -43.08 -41.62
N ALA A 207 21.89 -43.45 -41.00
CA ALA A 207 20.73 -42.58 -40.89
C ALA A 207 21.02 -41.33 -40.03
N LYS A 208 21.81 -41.47 -38.96
CA LYS A 208 22.21 -40.32 -38.14
C LYS A 208 23.10 -39.35 -38.92
N LYS A 209 24.08 -39.86 -39.69
CA LYS A 209 24.95 -39.05 -40.55
C LYS A 209 24.15 -38.28 -41.62
N ASP A 210 23.17 -38.92 -42.24
CA ASP A 210 22.32 -38.28 -43.26
C ASP A 210 21.47 -37.16 -42.64
N ASN A 211 20.92 -37.35 -41.44
CA ASN A 211 20.17 -36.31 -40.72
C ASN A 211 21.05 -35.08 -40.35
N TYR A 212 22.30 -35.30 -39.90
CA TYR A 212 23.23 -34.20 -39.64
C TYR A 212 23.60 -33.44 -40.90
N SER A 213 23.75 -34.16 -42.02
CA SER A 213 24.02 -33.57 -43.33
C SER A 213 22.87 -32.61 -43.69
N VAL A 214 21.62 -33.07 -43.59
CA VAL A 214 20.43 -32.26 -43.87
C VAL A 214 20.35 -31.03 -42.94
N TRP A 215 20.64 -31.18 -41.64
CA TRP A 215 20.62 -30.06 -40.70
C TRP A 215 21.69 -29.00 -40.98
N LEU A 216 22.89 -29.42 -41.39
CA LEU A 216 23.97 -28.51 -41.82
C LEU A 216 23.62 -27.76 -43.11
N PHE A 217 22.86 -28.38 -44.02
CA PHE A 217 22.40 -27.72 -45.24
C PHE A 217 21.19 -26.79 -45.01
N SER A 218 20.32 -27.08 -44.04
CA SER A 218 19.15 -26.23 -43.73
C SER A 218 19.45 -25.06 -42.78
N SER A 219 20.56 -25.13 -42.04
CA SER A 219 20.96 -24.11 -41.07
C SER A 219 21.96 -23.07 -41.61
N SER A 220 22.28 -23.09 -42.90
CA SER A 220 23.17 -22.10 -43.54
C SER A 220 22.35 -20.92 -44.07
N PRO A 221 22.33 -19.75 -43.40
CA PRO A 221 21.59 -18.58 -43.86
C PRO A 221 22.33 -17.79 -44.95
N TYR A 222 23.44 -18.33 -45.50
CA TYR A 222 24.34 -17.64 -46.43
C TYR A 222 24.44 -18.30 -47.81
N LEU A 223 23.43 -19.09 -48.21
CA LEU A 223 23.37 -19.72 -49.55
C LEU A 223 22.09 -19.39 -50.36
N GLU A 224 21.39 -18.29 -50.05
CA GLU A 224 20.52 -17.59 -50.99
C GLU A 224 20.69 -16.07 -50.88
#